data_AF-A0A7C1JXL4-F1
#
_entry.id   AF-A0A7C1JXL4-F1
#
_cell.length_a   1.000
_cell.length_b   1.000
_cell.length_c   1.000
_cell.angle_alpha   90.00
_cell.angle_beta   90.00
_cell.angle_gamma   90.00
#
_symmetry.space_group_name_H-M   'P 1'
#
loop_
_entity.id
_entity.type
_entity.pdbx_description
1 polymer ?
#
loop_
_entity_poly.entity_id
_entity_poly.type
_entity_poly.pdbx_seq_one_letter_code
_entity_poly.pdbx_strand_id
1 'polypeptide(L)'
;MERLICCVCEKPIGDQAIQMGGRPYCASCHAKVTADRRGMWWASLVGTGVLVLFVLLVVLIAGAAKPHLEGAALLAAGIILALVPAIIWLTLFYAQGRGPRPTPTPQPPRNGVQIYGRITDAETGRGIAGAYFVVLQPGITEAGFEGEESQIYTIAETNHKGNDELPLPLARDETYSIIVVAEGYQPIAEDDVYVDEDTESPLEVNKSMWS
;
A
#
# COMPACT_ATOMS: atom_id res chain seq x y z
N MET A 1 -2.46 -14.75 36.38
CA MET A 1 -2.00 -13.60 35.58
C MET A 1 -2.02 -14.04 34.13
N GLU A 2 -3.06 -13.68 33.39
CA GLU A 2 -3.05 -13.85 31.93
C GLU A 2 -1.92 -12.99 31.39
N ARG A 3 -0.92 -13.64 30.78
CA ARG A 3 0.10 -12.91 30.04
C ARG A 3 -0.58 -12.38 28.79
N LEU A 4 -0.75 -11.07 28.71
CA LEU A 4 -1.19 -10.40 27.50
C LEU A 4 -0.14 -10.68 26.42
N ILE A 5 -0.59 -11.04 25.21
CA ILE A 5 0.26 -11.35 24.07
C ILE A 5 -0.01 -10.33 22.98
N CYS A 6 1.04 -9.79 22.38
CA CYS A 6 0.88 -8.84 21.27
C CYS A 6 0.25 -9.54 20.06
N CYS A 7 -0.84 -8.98 19.53
CA CYS A 7 -1.54 -9.56 18.37
C CYS A 7 -0.70 -9.62 17.08
N VAL A 8 0.40 -8.86 16.98
CA VAL A 8 1.18 -8.73 15.74
C VAL A 8 2.49 -9.53 15.79
N CYS A 9 3.21 -9.47 16.91
CA CYS A 9 4.52 -10.12 17.02
C CYS A 9 4.55 -11.28 18.03
N GLU A 10 3.40 -11.62 18.61
CA GLU A 10 3.20 -12.72 19.57
C GLU A 10 4.13 -12.71 20.81
N LYS A 11 4.85 -11.62 21.03
CA LYS A 11 5.69 -11.44 22.21
C LYS A 11 4.82 -11.16 23.43
N PRO A 12 5.16 -11.74 24.61
CA PRO A 12 4.48 -11.43 25.85
C PRO A 12 4.68 -9.95 26.18
N ILE A 13 3.57 -9.26 26.43
CA ILE A 13 3.55 -7.84 26.81
C ILE A 13 3.27 -7.76 28.30
N GLY A 14 4.03 -6.91 29.01
CA GLY A 14 3.76 -6.61 30.41
C GLY A 14 2.49 -5.76 30.56
N ASP A 15 2.26 -5.27 31.78
CA ASP A 15 1.04 -4.51 32.15
C ASP A 15 0.81 -3.20 31.36
N GLN A 16 1.75 -2.80 30.51
CA GLN A 16 1.68 -1.63 29.62
C GLN A 16 1.19 -2.01 28.21
N ALA A 17 0.17 -2.86 28.10
CA ALA A 17 -0.41 -3.24 26.81
C ALA A 17 -1.25 -2.08 26.25
N ILE A 18 -0.90 -1.62 25.04
CA ILE A 18 -1.68 -0.59 24.34
C ILE A 18 -2.83 -1.28 23.62
N GLN A 19 -4.06 -0.81 23.83
CA GLN A 19 -5.27 -1.42 23.29
C GLN A 19 -5.77 -0.63 22.08
N MET A 20 -6.00 -1.30 20.95
CA MET A 20 -6.68 -0.76 19.78
C MET A 20 -7.77 -1.73 19.33
N GLY A 21 -9.02 -1.28 19.26
CA GLY A 21 -10.16 -2.12 18.85
C GLY A 21 -10.35 -3.38 19.70
N GLY A 22 -9.95 -3.35 20.98
CA GLY A 22 -10.02 -4.50 21.91
C GLY A 22 -8.88 -5.52 21.78
N ARG A 23 -7.87 -5.28 20.93
CA ARG A 23 -6.68 -6.13 20.79
C ARG A 23 -5.47 -5.51 21.51
N PRO A 24 -4.65 -6.31 22.21
CA PRO A 24 -3.44 -5.83 22.87
C PRO A 24 -2.23 -5.77 21.90
N TYR A 25 -1.49 -4.66 21.96
CA TYR A 25 -0.30 -4.38 21.15
C TYR A 25 0.90 -4.00 22.04
N CYS A 26 2.10 -4.37 21.61
CA CYS A 26 3.34 -3.86 22.18
C CYS A 26 3.66 -2.46 21.64
N ALA A 27 4.46 -1.69 22.37
CA ALA A 27 4.77 -0.30 22.00
C ALA A 27 5.36 -0.14 20.59
N SER A 28 6.22 -1.08 20.16
CA SER A 28 6.84 -1.05 18.83
C SER A 28 5.85 -1.40 17.71
N CYS A 29 5.00 -2.41 17.90
CA CYS A 29 3.97 -2.77 16.92
C CYS A 29 2.87 -1.70 16.84
N HIS A 30 2.43 -1.17 17.98
CA HIS A 30 1.50 -0.05 18.00
C HIS A 30 2.09 1.16 17.27
N ALA A 31 3.33 1.55 17.55
CA ALA A 31 3.98 2.68 16.89
C ALA A 31 4.10 2.51 15.36
N LYS A 32 4.28 1.27 14.86
CA LYS A 32 4.28 0.97 13.42
C LYS A 32 2.88 1.08 12.81
N VAL A 33 1.86 0.51 13.45
CA VAL A 33 0.47 0.50 12.96
C VAL A 33 -0.16 1.90 13.03
N THR A 34 0.21 2.67 14.06
CA THR A 34 -0.21 4.08 14.22
C THR A 34 0.79 5.06 13.63
N ALA A 35 1.82 4.58 12.93
CA ALA A 35 2.67 5.47 12.16
C ALA A 35 1.78 6.06 11.07
N ASP A 36 1.24 7.25 11.36
CA ASP A 36 0.56 8.08 10.39
C ASP A 36 1.46 8.14 9.16
N ARG A 37 0.96 7.69 7.99
CA ARG A 37 1.65 7.86 6.70
C ARG A 37 1.59 9.35 6.35
N ARG A 38 2.33 10.12 7.16
CA ARG A 38 2.40 11.57 7.26
C ARG A 38 2.71 12.21 5.91
N GLY A 39 3.30 11.45 4.99
CA GLY A 39 3.55 11.85 3.61
C GLY A 39 2.28 12.19 2.82
N MET A 40 1.16 11.48 3.01
CA MET A 40 -0.06 11.71 2.23
C MET A 40 -0.72 13.05 2.59
N TRP A 41 -0.81 13.36 3.89
CA TRP A 41 -1.43 14.61 4.36
C TRP A 41 -0.51 15.82 4.16
N TRP A 42 0.81 15.65 4.33
CA TRP A 42 1.77 16.71 4.03
C TRP A 42 1.83 17.07 2.55
N ALA A 43 1.78 16.08 1.64
CA ALA A 43 1.74 16.35 0.21
C ALA A 43 0.45 17.11 -0.18
N SER A 44 -0.68 16.76 0.44
CA SER A 44 -1.96 17.44 0.23
C SER A 44 -1.94 18.89 0.76
N LEU A 45 -1.33 19.12 1.92
CA LEU A 45 -1.16 20.46 2.49
C LEU A 45 -0.20 21.33 1.67
N VAL A 46 0.91 20.77 1.19
CA VAL A 46 1.87 21.49 0.33
C VAL A 46 1.21 21.85 -1.00
N GLY A 47 0.50 20.92 -1.64
CA GLY A 47 -0.25 21.20 -2.87
C GLY A 47 -1.29 22.30 -2.69
N THR A 48 -2.07 22.23 -1.61
CA THR A 48 -3.06 23.25 -1.26
C THR A 48 -2.40 24.61 -1.01
N GLY A 49 -1.29 24.64 -0.26
CA GLY A 49 -0.55 25.86 0.03
C GLY A 49 0.02 26.55 -1.22
N VAL A 50 0.58 25.78 -2.15
CA VAL A 50 1.11 26.29 -3.43
C VAL A 50 -0.01 26.88 -4.28
N LEU A 51 -1.17 26.23 -4.35
CA LEU A 51 -2.32 26.71 -5.11
C LEU A 51 -2.88 28.02 -4.52
N VAL A 52 -3.03 28.09 -3.20
CA VAL A 52 -3.47 29.31 -2.51
C VAL A 52 -2.47 30.45 -2.76
N LEU A 53 -1.16 30.18 -2.66
CA LEU A 53 -0.13 31.18 -2.92
C LEU A 53 -0.18 31.69 -4.37
N PHE A 54 -0.34 30.79 -5.34
CA PHE A 54 -0.47 31.16 -6.76
C PHE A 54 -1.69 32.05 -7.00
N VAL A 55 -2.87 31.65 -6.48
CA VAL A 55 -4.10 32.44 -6.62
C VAL A 55 -3.95 33.81 -5.96
N LEU A 56 -3.39 33.88 -4.75
CA LEU A 56 -3.13 35.15 -4.07
C LEU A 56 -2.20 36.05 -4.89
N LEU A 57 -1.12 35.50 -5.46
CA LEU A 57 -0.18 36.25 -6.28
C LEU A 57 -0.85 36.81 -7.55
N VAL A 58 -1.68 36.01 -8.22
CA VAL A 58 -2.47 36.47 -9.39
C VAL A 58 -3.44 37.58 -9.02
N VAL A 59 -4.19 37.44 -7.92
CA VAL A 59 -5.13 38.45 -7.45
C VAL A 59 -4.42 39.75 -7.08
N LEU A 60 -3.26 39.66 -6.42
CA LEU A 60 -2.47 40.82 -6.01
C LEU A 60 -1.92 41.59 -7.22
N ILE A 61 -1.42 40.87 -8.23
CA ILE A 61 -0.94 41.48 -9.49
C ILE A 61 -2.11 42.11 -10.26
N ALA A 62 -3.23 41.41 -10.42
CA ALA A 62 -4.39 41.92 -11.14
C ALA A 62 -5.01 43.15 -10.46
N GLY A 63 -5.10 43.13 -9.13
CA GLY A 63 -5.64 44.23 -8.33
C GLY A 63 -4.75 45.47 -8.28
N ALA A 64 -3.42 45.29 -8.20
CA ALA A 64 -2.46 46.39 -8.12
C ALA A 64 -2.19 47.04 -9.48
N ALA A 65 -2.11 46.25 -10.56
CA ALA A 65 -1.67 46.75 -11.85
C ALA A 65 -2.79 47.27 -12.76
N LYS A 66 -4.07 46.95 -12.47
CA LYS A 66 -5.24 47.19 -13.36
C LYS A 66 -4.84 47.15 -14.85
N PRO A 67 -4.22 46.06 -15.31
CA PRO A 67 -3.49 46.12 -16.57
C PRO A 67 -4.50 46.15 -17.73
N HIS A 68 -4.44 47.18 -18.55
CA HIS A 68 -5.10 47.19 -19.86
C HIS A 68 -4.32 46.27 -20.80
N LEU A 69 -4.52 44.96 -20.63
CA LEU A 69 -3.97 43.94 -21.51
C LEU A 69 -4.83 43.92 -22.77
N GLU A 70 -4.26 44.31 -23.91
CA GLU A 70 -4.92 44.22 -25.22
C GLU A 70 -4.16 43.25 -26.13
N GLY A 71 -4.88 42.64 -27.08
CA GLY A 71 -4.30 41.78 -28.11
C GLY A 71 -3.52 40.58 -27.55
N ALA A 72 -2.27 40.43 -27.98
CA ALA A 72 -1.44 39.27 -27.66
C ALA A 72 -1.09 39.14 -26.17
N ALA A 73 -1.10 40.24 -25.40
CA ALA A 73 -0.77 40.22 -23.98
C ALA A 73 -1.85 39.52 -23.14
N LEU A 74 -3.12 39.66 -23.54
CA LEU A 74 -4.27 38.96 -22.95
C LEU A 74 -4.16 37.45 -23.17
N LEU A 75 -3.79 37.06 -24.39
CA LEU A 75 -3.65 35.66 -24.79
C LEU A 75 -2.46 35.00 -24.08
N ALA A 76 -1.32 35.69 -23.99
CA ALA A 76 -0.16 35.21 -23.24
C ALA A 76 -0.46 35.05 -21.74
N ALA A 77 -1.14 36.04 -21.13
CA ALA A 77 -1.55 35.95 -19.73
C ALA A 77 -2.47 34.75 -19.48
N GLY A 78 -3.46 34.52 -20.35
CA GLY A 78 -4.36 33.37 -20.27
C GLY A 78 -3.63 32.03 -20.39
N ILE A 79 -2.67 31.92 -21.31
CA ILE A 79 -1.84 30.72 -21.47
C ILE A 79 -1.02 30.45 -20.21
N ILE A 80 -0.38 31.47 -19.64
CA ILE A 80 0.41 31.33 -18.41
C ILE A 80 -0.49 30.88 -17.25
N LEU A 81 -1.65 31.49 -17.10
CA LEU A 81 -2.62 31.16 -16.04
C LEU A 81 -3.17 29.74 -16.18
N ALA A 82 -3.25 29.20 -17.40
CA ALA A 82 -3.66 27.82 -17.65
C ALA A 82 -2.52 26.81 -17.48
N LEU A 83 -1.32 27.12 -17.98
CA LEU A 83 -0.20 26.18 -18.00
C LEU A 83 0.48 26.04 -16.65
N VAL A 84 0.62 27.12 -15.87
CA VAL A 84 1.32 27.07 -14.59
C VAL A 84 0.65 26.10 -13.60
N PRO A 85 -0.68 26.18 -13.36
CA PRO A 85 -1.36 25.22 -12.49
C PRO A 85 -1.31 23.79 -13.03
N ALA A 86 -1.45 23.61 -14.35
CA ALA A 86 -1.42 22.30 -14.97
C ALA A 86 -0.05 21.62 -14.81
N ILE A 87 1.05 22.35 -15.00
CA ILE A 87 2.42 21.85 -14.81
C ILE A 87 2.68 21.54 -13.33
N ILE A 88 2.23 22.40 -12.41
CA ILE A 88 2.33 22.16 -10.96
C ILE A 88 1.58 20.88 -10.58
N TRP A 89 0.35 20.70 -11.07
CA TRP A 89 -0.42 19.48 -10.84
C TRP A 89 0.28 18.23 -11.40
N LEU A 90 0.73 18.28 -12.66
CA LEU A 90 1.44 17.15 -13.28
C LEU A 90 2.70 16.78 -12.50
N THR A 91 3.52 17.77 -12.13
CA THR A 91 4.77 17.50 -11.41
C THR A 91 4.56 16.93 -10.02
N LEU A 92 3.59 17.46 -9.26
CA LEU A 92 3.25 16.90 -7.95
C LEU A 92 2.68 15.49 -8.09
N PHE A 93 1.76 15.25 -9.04
CA PHE A 93 1.15 13.94 -9.25
C PHE A 93 2.19 12.89 -9.68
N TYR A 94 3.11 13.25 -10.58
CA TYR A 94 4.23 12.38 -10.98
C TYR A 94 5.26 12.16 -9.88
N ALA A 95 5.41 13.10 -8.94
CA ALA A 95 6.25 12.88 -7.77
C ALA A 95 5.57 11.98 -6.74
N GLN A 96 4.23 12.03 -6.65
CA GLN A 96 3.42 11.20 -5.76
C GLN A 96 3.25 9.76 -6.29
N GLY A 97 3.05 9.56 -7.59
CA GLY A 97 2.91 8.25 -8.25
C GLY A 97 4.23 7.56 -8.59
N ARG A 98 5.27 7.79 -7.79
CA ARG A 98 6.43 6.89 -7.79
C ARG A 98 6.35 6.11 -6.49
N GLY A 99 5.61 4.99 -6.51
CA GLY A 99 5.78 3.94 -5.53
C GLY A 99 7.26 3.54 -5.39
N PRO A 100 7.64 2.85 -4.30
CA PRO A 100 8.99 2.33 -4.14
C PRO A 100 9.41 1.59 -5.42
N ARG A 101 10.64 1.83 -5.89
CA ARG A 101 11.14 1.14 -7.08
C ARG A 101 11.17 -0.37 -6.76
N PRO A 102 10.60 -1.24 -7.62
CA PRO A 102 10.69 -2.67 -7.41
C PRO A 102 12.15 -3.08 -7.19
N THR A 103 12.41 -3.78 -6.09
CA THR A 103 13.67 -4.48 -5.89
C THR A 103 13.79 -5.51 -7.02
N PRO A 104 14.97 -5.72 -7.64
CA PRO A 104 15.12 -6.70 -8.72
C PRO A 104 14.44 -8.01 -8.33
N THR A 105 13.55 -8.52 -9.20
CA THR A 105 12.78 -9.74 -8.96
C THR A 105 13.75 -10.84 -8.48
N PRO A 106 13.59 -11.35 -7.24
CA PRO A 106 14.43 -12.44 -6.77
C PRO A 106 14.35 -13.60 -7.78
N GLN A 107 15.49 -14.11 -8.23
CA GLN A 107 15.46 -15.36 -8.99
C GLN A 107 14.83 -16.44 -8.10
N PRO A 108 13.90 -17.26 -8.61
CA PRO A 108 13.25 -18.30 -7.81
C PRO A 108 14.31 -19.14 -7.09
N PRO A 109 14.38 -19.06 -5.74
CA PRO A 109 15.47 -19.69 -5.02
C PRO A 109 15.30 -21.21 -5.06
N ARG A 110 16.40 -21.95 -5.26
CA ARG A 110 16.39 -23.42 -5.21
C ARG A 110 15.90 -23.96 -3.85
N ASN A 111 16.08 -23.19 -2.78
CA ASN A 111 15.68 -23.53 -1.41
C ASN A 111 14.61 -22.57 -0.85
N GLY A 112 13.79 -21.97 -1.71
CA GLY A 112 12.69 -21.11 -1.29
C GLY A 112 11.58 -21.83 -0.54
N VAL A 113 10.70 -21.07 0.09
CA VAL A 113 9.53 -21.58 0.80
C VAL A 113 8.37 -21.74 -0.17
N GLN A 114 7.87 -22.97 -0.33
CA GLN A 114 6.64 -23.23 -1.09
C GLN A 114 5.43 -22.82 -0.25
N ILE A 115 4.50 -22.08 -0.85
CA ILE A 115 3.30 -21.61 -0.18
C ILE A 115 2.08 -22.35 -0.75
N TYR A 116 1.31 -22.94 0.14
CA TYR A 116 -0.01 -23.49 -0.16
C TYR A 116 -1.07 -22.68 0.57
N GLY A 117 -1.97 -22.06 -0.17
CA GLY A 117 -3.02 -21.22 0.38
C GLY A 117 -4.35 -21.94 0.46
N ARG A 118 -5.18 -21.52 1.41
CA ARG A 118 -6.62 -21.77 1.39
C ARG A 118 -7.38 -20.54 1.81
N ILE A 119 -8.21 -20.04 0.91
CA ILE A 119 -9.04 -18.85 1.07
C ILE A 119 -10.49 -19.28 1.27
N THR A 120 -11.09 -18.80 2.35
CA THR A 120 -12.44 -19.17 2.78
C THR A 120 -13.29 -17.94 3.06
N ASP A 121 -14.59 -18.09 2.90
CA ASP A 121 -15.59 -17.15 3.35
C ASP A 121 -15.70 -17.25 4.88
N ALA A 122 -15.57 -16.10 5.57
CA ALA A 122 -15.52 -16.05 7.03
C ALA A 122 -16.86 -16.40 7.70
N GLU A 123 -17.98 -16.22 7.02
CA GLU A 123 -19.32 -16.48 7.57
C GLU A 123 -19.72 -17.95 7.42
N THR A 124 -19.39 -18.55 6.27
CA THR A 124 -19.84 -19.89 5.88
C THR A 124 -18.75 -20.96 6.01
N GLY A 125 -17.48 -20.55 6.08
CA GLY A 125 -16.32 -21.45 6.05
C GLY A 125 -16.10 -22.14 4.70
N ARG A 126 -16.84 -21.76 3.66
CA ARG A 126 -16.71 -22.33 2.32
C ARG A 126 -15.48 -21.78 1.62
N GLY A 127 -14.82 -22.60 0.82
CA GLY A 127 -13.73 -22.11 -0.03
C GLY A 127 -14.24 -21.11 -1.07
N ILE A 128 -13.49 -20.02 -1.26
CA ILE A 128 -13.80 -19.00 -2.26
C ILE A 128 -13.07 -19.38 -3.54
N ALA A 129 -13.80 -19.63 -4.63
CA ALA A 129 -13.21 -19.92 -5.93
C ALA A 129 -12.91 -18.63 -6.69
N GLY A 130 -11.81 -18.59 -7.44
CA GLY A 130 -11.43 -17.41 -8.23
C GLY A 130 -10.90 -16.24 -7.40
N ALA A 131 -10.60 -16.45 -6.12
CA ALA A 131 -9.82 -15.51 -5.32
C ALA A 131 -8.36 -15.53 -5.78
N TYR A 132 -7.73 -14.36 -5.88
CA TYR A 132 -6.32 -14.19 -6.18
C TYR A 132 -5.50 -14.01 -4.90
N PHE A 133 -4.44 -14.80 -4.77
CA PHE A 133 -3.39 -14.62 -3.78
C PHE A 133 -2.19 -13.97 -4.49
N VAL A 134 -1.93 -12.71 -4.17
CA VAL A 134 -0.89 -11.89 -4.81
C VAL A 134 0.23 -11.64 -3.81
N VAL A 135 1.47 -11.95 -4.21
CA VAL A 135 2.67 -11.58 -3.46
C VAL A 135 3.40 -10.51 -4.23
N LEU A 136 3.61 -9.36 -3.60
CA LEU A 136 4.33 -8.23 -4.20
C LEU A 136 5.85 -8.45 -4.11
N GLN A 137 6.62 -7.75 -4.94
CA GLN A 137 8.08 -7.77 -4.83
C GLN A 137 8.56 -7.18 -3.49
N PRO A 138 9.70 -7.67 -2.95
CA PRO A 138 10.27 -7.14 -1.72
C PRO A 138 10.44 -5.61 -1.76
N GLY A 139 10.00 -4.94 -0.70
CA GLY A 139 10.03 -3.48 -0.58
C GLY A 139 8.82 -2.74 -1.17
N ILE A 140 7.91 -3.43 -1.86
CA ILE A 140 6.60 -2.87 -2.24
C ILE A 140 5.60 -3.16 -1.11
N THR A 141 4.92 -2.12 -0.63
CA THR A 141 3.81 -2.23 0.34
C THR A 141 2.47 -2.10 -0.39
N GLU A 142 1.37 -2.51 0.24
CA GLU A 142 0.02 -2.36 -0.32
C GLU A 142 -0.25 -0.91 -0.77
N ALA A 143 0.04 0.10 0.05
CA ALA A 143 -0.21 1.48 -0.35
C ALA A 143 0.74 2.01 -1.44
N GLY A 144 1.81 1.27 -1.75
CA GLY A 144 2.73 1.55 -2.84
C GLY A 144 2.48 0.70 -4.09
N PHE A 145 1.49 -0.19 -4.04
CA PHE A 145 1.11 -1.03 -5.17
C PHE A 145 0.22 -0.25 -6.13
N GLU A 146 0.67 -0.11 -7.37
CA GLU A 146 0.00 0.68 -8.41
C GLU A 146 -0.79 -0.23 -9.37
N GLY A 147 -0.84 -1.54 -9.11
CA GLY A 147 -1.50 -2.52 -9.99
C GLY A 147 -0.63 -3.00 -11.16
N GLU A 148 0.65 -2.65 -11.17
CA GLU A 148 1.59 -3.01 -12.22
C GLU A 148 2.08 -4.45 -12.07
N GLU A 149 2.05 -5.25 -13.15
CA GLU A 149 2.55 -6.64 -13.13
C GLU A 149 4.03 -6.71 -12.70
N SER A 150 4.81 -5.69 -13.02
CA SER A 150 6.23 -5.59 -12.62
C SER A 150 6.44 -5.48 -11.11
N GLN A 151 5.42 -5.11 -10.34
CA GLN A 151 5.45 -5.07 -8.88
C GLN A 151 5.00 -6.37 -8.23
N ILE A 152 4.48 -7.32 -9.03
CA ILE A 152 4.07 -8.65 -8.57
C ILE A 152 5.28 -9.59 -8.61
N TYR A 153 5.52 -10.28 -7.50
CA TYR A 153 6.51 -11.35 -7.43
C TYR A 153 5.92 -12.67 -7.95
N THR A 154 4.78 -13.07 -7.41
CA THR A 154 4.04 -14.25 -7.83
C THR A 154 2.56 -14.10 -7.51
N ILE A 155 1.72 -14.82 -8.23
CA ILE A 155 0.27 -14.78 -8.09
C ILE A 155 -0.31 -16.17 -8.34
N ALA A 156 -1.33 -16.53 -7.56
CA ALA A 156 -2.11 -17.74 -7.75
C ALA A 156 -3.61 -17.45 -7.71
N GLU A 157 -4.39 -18.20 -8.47
CA GLU A 157 -5.85 -18.20 -8.42
C GLU A 157 -6.32 -19.45 -7.70
N THR A 158 -7.26 -19.28 -6.78
CA THR A 158 -7.86 -20.39 -6.02
C THR A 158 -8.80 -21.22 -6.88
N ASN A 159 -8.75 -22.53 -6.65
CA ASN A 159 -9.66 -23.48 -7.28
C ASN A 159 -11.07 -23.47 -6.63
N HIS A 160 -11.97 -24.33 -7.12
CA HIS A 160 -13.34 -24.46 -6.61
C HIS A 160 -13.48 -24.81 -5.12
N LYS A 161 -12.41 -25.24 -4.45
CA LYS A 161 -12.39 -25.52 -2.99
C LYS A 161 -11.74 -24.39 -2.19
N GLY A 162 -11.34 -23.31 -2.85
CA GLY A 162 -10.61 -22.19 -2.27
C GLY A 162 -9.14 -22.47 -2.02
N ASN A 163 -8.55 -23.52 -2.61
CA ASN A 163 -7.12 -23.81 -2.42
C ASN A 163 -6.30 -23.21 -3.56
N ASP A 164 -5.11 -22.72 -3.24
CA ASP A 164 -4.11 -22.19 -4.18
C ASP A 164 -2.70 -22.69 -3.85
N GLU A 165 -1.82 -22.64 -4.84
CA GLU A 165 -0.40 -22.95 -4.71
C GLU A 165 0.37 -21.88 -5.48
N LEU A 166 1.29 -21.20 -4.81
CA LEU A 166 2.08 -20.16 -5.47
C LEU A 166 3.05 -20.78 -6.50
N PRO A 167 3.04 -20.31 -7.76
CA PRO A 167 3.92 -20.86 -8.80
C PRO A 167 5.42 -20.72 -8.49
N LEU A 168 5.78 -19.67 -7.74
CA LEU A 168 7.16 -19.40 -7.34
C LEU A 168 7.32 -19.51 -5.82
N PRO A 169 8.37 -20.20 -5.33
CA PRO A 169 8.65 -20.23 -3.91
C PRO A 169 9.20 -18.87 -3.44
N LEU A 170 8.87 -18.47 -2.22
CA LEU A 170 9.35 -17.22 -1.64
C LEU A 170 10.82 -17.36 -1.20
N ALA A 171 11.61 -16.30 -1.39
CA ALA A 171 12.96 -16.25 -0.85
C ALA A 171 12.93 -16.12 0.68
N ARG A 172 13.91 -16.75 1.32
CA ARG A 172 14.14 -16.64 2.77
C ARG A 172 14.97 -15.38 3.06
N ASP A 173 14.88 -14.88 4.29
CA ASP A 173 15.45 -13.60 4.72
C ASP A 173 14.92 -12.40 3.93
N GLU A 174 13.71 -12.52 3.39
CA GLU A 174 13.05 -11.48 2.61
C GLU A 174 11.70 -11.12 3.22
N THR A 175 11.29 -9.87 2.97
CA THR A 175 10.03 -9.32 3.46
C THR A 175 9.11 -9.00 2.30
N TYR A 176 7.91 -9.58 2.34
CA TYR A 176 6.91 -9.46 1.29
C TYR A 176 5.67 -8.73 1.78
N SER A 177 4.91 -8.18 0.84
CA SER A 177 3.54 -7.75 1.09
C SER A 177 2.60 -8.67 0.32
N ILE A 178 1.56 -9.13 0.99
CA ILE A 178 0.60 -10.11 0.48
C ILE A 178 -0.75 -9.44 0.36
N ILE A 179 -1.42 -9.65 -0.77
CA ILE A 179 -2.76 -9.15 -1.04
C ILE A 179 -3.63 -10.32 -1.47
N VAL A 180 -4.80 -10.47 -0.83
CA VAL A 180 -5.81 -11.46 -1.18
C VAL A 180 -7.08 -10.72 -1.61
N VAL A 181 -7.55 -11.00 -2.83
CA VAL A 181 -8.73 -10.35 -3.42
C VAL A 181 -9.66 -11.37 -4.04
N ALA A 182 -10.96 -11.12 -3.94
CA ALA A 182 -12.00 -11.93 -4.55
C ALA A 182 -13.21 -11.03 -4.89
N GLU A 183 -13.93 -11.38 -5.95
CA GLU A 183 -15.13 -10.63 -6.35
C GLU A 183 -16.20 -10.70 -5.25
N GLY A 184 -16.68 -9.55 -4.80
CA GLY A 184 -17.71 -9.46 -3.76
C GLY A 184 -17.18 -9.63 -2.33
N TYR A 185 -15.86 -9.60 -2.11
CA TYR A 185 -15.25 -9.67 -0.78
C TYR A 185 -14.38 -8.46 -0.48
N GLN A 186 -14.26 -8.13 0.80
CA GLN A 186 -13.30 -7.14 1.30
C GLN A 186 -11.86 -7.65 1.08
N PRO A 187 -10.98 -6.86 0.44
CA PRO A 187 -9.61 -7.25 0.21
C PRO A 187 -8.86 -7.38 1.55
N ILE A 188 -7.94 -8.34 1.62
CA ILE A 188 -7.02 -8.49 2.75
C ILE A 188 -5.64 -8.12 2.25
N ALA A 189 -4.98 -7.20 2.94
CA ALA A 189 -3.59 -6.88 2.67
C ALA A 189 -2.78 -7.00 3.96
N GLU A 190 -1.59 -7.58 3.84
CA GLU A 190 -0.64 -7.76 4.92
C GLU A 190 0.74 -7.33 4.43
N ASP A 191 1.20 -6.19 4.92
CA ASP A 191 2.56 -5.70 4.71
C ASP A 191 3.53 -6.39 5.69
N ASP A 192 4.82 -6.33 5.37
CA ASP A 192 5.91 -6.77 6.26
C ASP A 192 5.90 -8.28 6.63
N VAL A 193 5.42 -9.15 5.74
CA VAL A 193 5.46 -10.61 5.93
C VAL A 193 6.89 -11.12 5.72
N TYR A 194 7.58 -11.36 6.83
CA TYR A 194 8.96 -11.85 6.84
C TYR A 194 9.02 -13.38 6.70
N VAL A 195 9.79 -13.84 5.73
CA VAL A 195 10.07 -15.27 5.50
C VAL A 195 11.43 -15.58 6.11
N ASP A 196 11.41 -16.17 7.31
CA ASP A 196 12.62 -16.53 8.06
C ASP A 196 13.46 -17.62 7.34
N GLU A 197 14.77 -17.65 7.60
CA GLU A 197 15.69 -18.70 7.16
C GLU A 197 15.20 -20.10 7.56
N ASP A 198 14.58 -20.23 8.74
CA ASP A 198 14.13 -21.51 9.27
C ASP A 198 12.65 -21.83 8.97
N THR A 199 11.96 -21.00 8.17
CA THR A 199 10.55 -21.20 7.82
C THR A 199 10.31 -22.60 7.23
N GLU A 200 9.39 -23.38 7.81
CA GLU A 200 9.05 -24.69 7.28
C GLU A 200 8.48 -24.58 5.86
N SER A 201 8.84 -25.54 5.00
CA SER A 201 8.34 -25.63 3.62
C SER A 201 7.82 -27.05 3.37
N PRO A 202 6.59 -27.22 2.87
CA PRO A 202 5.64 -26.16 2.49
C PRO A 202 5.05 -25.43 3.70
N LEU A 203 4.77 -24.13 3.53
CA LEU A 203 4.04 -23.31 4.49
C LEU A 203 2.58 -23.20 4.05
N GLU A 204 1.67 -23.66 4.91
CA GLU A 204 0.23 -23.58 4.70
C GLU A 204 -0.32 -22.25 5.24
N VAL A 205 -0.97 -21.46 4.38
CA VAL A 205 -1.53 -20.16 4.72
C VAL A 205 -3.04 -20.18 4.54
N ASN A 206 -3.77 -20.15 5.66
CA ASN A 206 -5.22 -20.08 5.65
C ASN A 206 -5.68 -18.63 5.86
N LYS A 207 -6.51 -18.11 4.95
CA LYS A 207 -7.11 -16.77 5.05
C LYS A 207 -8.63 -16.84 4.96
N SER A 208 -9.30 -15.98 5.71
CA SER A 208 -10.76 -15.87 5.71
C SER A 208 -11.18 -14.46 5.34
N MET A 209 -12.05 -14.33 4.35
CA MET A 209 -12.52 -13.06 3.79
C MET A 209 -13.97 -12.78 4.18
N TRP A 210 -14.31 -11.50 4.34
CA TRP A 210 -15.65 -11.02 4.66
C TRP A 210 -16.28 -10.44 3.40
N SER A 211 -17.53 -10.79 3.09
CA SER A 211 -18.32 -10.23 1.99
C SER A 211 -19.01 -8.91 2.35
#